data_AF-A0AAN8F1G1-F1
#
_entry.id   AF-A0AAN8F1G1-F1
#
_cell.length_a   1.000
_cell.length_b   1.000
_cell.length_c   1.000
_cell.angle_alpha   90.00
_cell.angle_beta   90.00
_cell.angle_gamma   90.00
#
_symmetry.space_group_name_H-M   'P 1'
#
loop_
_entity.id
_entity.type
_entity.pdbx_description
1 polymer ?
#
loop_
_entity_poly.entity_id
_entity_poly.type
_entity_poly.pdbx_seq_one_letter_code
_entity_poly.pdbx_strand_id
1 'polypeptide(L)'
;MTLLSVDQVREIVQGSLLANIILGFTLRNRFYTRKQIASVIAVTCGIIIFTLASYNPSAYPKTSDSVRFFSIQPFFTGIFLLTAALLLSAYLGVCQEDMYGTYGKHAKESMFMVHFLSIPAYALLGNEITDAFHATNITPPLSIFGYDLLLPRAWAYILGICVLQYICINNVYRLTALTTSLNVTMVITLRKFLSLFVSFVVFNNSFNILHFVGATFVFLGSLMFSNIV
;
A
#
# COMPACT_ATOMS: atom_id res chain seq x y z
N MET A 1 -7.21 19.00 27.19
CA MET A 1 -8.06 18.98 25.98
C MET A 1 -7.16 18.76 24.76
N THR A 2 -6.52 17.58 24.69
CA THR A 2 -5.41 17.26 23.77
C THR A 2 -5.38 15.77 23.40
N LEU A 3 -6.49 15.06 23.63
CA LEU A 3 -6.66 13.65 23.25
C LEU A 3 -7.48 13.50 21.95
N LEU A 4 -8.13 14.56 21.48
CA LEU A 4 -9.01 14.53 20.30
C LEU A 4 -8.29 14.50 18.95
N SER A 5 -6.97 14.76 18.86
CA SER A 5 -6.27 14.87 17.56
C SER A 5 -5.61 13.57 17.07
N VAL A 6 -5.18 12.69 17.98
CA VAL A 6 -4.57 11.39 17.61
C VAL A 6 -5.65 10.37 17.26
N ASP A 7 -6.77 10.39 17.98
CA ASP A 7 -7.93 9.55 17.67
C ASP A 7 -8.56 9.92 16.32
N GLN A 8 -8.52 11.20 15.90
CA GLN A 8 -9.04 11.63 14.58
C GLN A 8 -8.16 11.17 13.40
N VAL A 9 -6.83 11.18 13.53
CA VAL A 9 -5.92 10.63 12.50
C VAL A 9 -6.08 9.12 12.37
N ARG A 10 -6.33 8.47 13.50
CA ARG A 10 -6.58 7.03 13.60
C ARG A 10 -7.95 6.64 13.02
N GLU A 11 -8.97 7.47 13.16
CA GLU A 11 -10.26 7.32 12.47
C GLU A 11 -10.14 7.47 10.94
N ILE A 12 -9.24 8.32 10.43
CA ILE A 12 -9.09 8.55 8.98
C ILE A 12 -8.38 7.40 8.25
N VAL A 13 -7.38 6.74 8.89
CA VAL A 13 -6.79 5.51 8.35
C VAL A 13 -7.86 4.40 8.25
N GLN A 14 -8.80 4.36 9.19
CA GLN A 14 -9.97 3.46 9.16
C GLN A 14 -11.01 3.86 8.09
N GLY A 15 -11.14 5.16 7.80
CA GLY A 15 -12.03 5.70 6.77
C GLY A 15 -11.70 5.27 5.34
N SER A 16 -10.44 4.95 5.03
CA SER A 16 -10.03 4.54 3.68
C SER A 16 -10.58 3.18 3.22
N LEU A 17 -10.73 2.22 4.14
CA LEU A 17 -11.29 0.89 3.87
C LEU A 17 -12.81 0.95 3.73
N LEU A 18 -13.47 1.79 4.55
CA LEU A 18 -14.88 2.14 4.41
C LEU A 18 -15.16 2.89 3.10
N ALA A 19 -14.28 3.81 2.69
CA ALA A 19 -14.39 4.53 1.42
C ALA A 19 -14.28 3.58 0.22
N ASN A 20 -13.37 2.61 0.23
CA ASN A 20 -13.28 1.58 -0.82
C ASN A 20 -14.53 0.69 -0.90
N ILE A 21 -15.15 0.35 0.23
CA ILE A 21 -16.40 -0.42 0.26
C ILE A 21 -17.58 0.41 -0.23
N ILE A 22 -17.69 1.68 0.18
CA ILE A 22 -18.76 2.59 -0.24
C ILE A 22 -18.64 2.90 -1.74
N LEU A 23 -17.45 3.18 -2.26
CA LEU A 23 -17.22 3.37 -3.70
C LEU A 23 -17.43 2.08 -4.48
N GLY A 24 -16.96 0.94 -3.98
CA GLY A 24 -17.20 -0.37 -4.59
C GLY A 24 -18.68 -0.77 -4.62
N PHE A 25 -19.49 -0.30 -3.67
CA PHE A 25 -20.93 -0.49 -3.62
C PHE A 25 -21.67 0.47 -4.57
N THR A 26 -21.23 1.74 -4.63
CA THR A 26 -21.90 2.79 -5.43
C THR A 26 -21.62 2.66 -6.94
N LEU A 27 -20.42 2.21 -7.32
CA LEU A 27 -20.02 2.11 -8.74
C LEU A 27 -20.51 0.85 -9.44
N ARG A 28 -20.79 -0.23 -8.71
CA ARG A 28 -20.79 -1.55 -9.36
C ARG A 28 -21.80 -2.54 -8.82
N ASN A 29 -23.02 -2.10 -8.50
CA ASN A 29 -24.30 -2.84 -8.46
C ASN A 29 -24.23 -4.40 -8.54
N ARG A 30 -23.39 -5.04 -7.73
CA ARG A 30 -23.03 -6.46 -7.74
C ARG A 30 -23.30 -6.95 -6.34
N PHE A 31 -24.14 -7.96 -6.23
CA PHE A 31 -24.46 -8.57 -4.95
C PHE A 31 -23.26 -9.37 -4.46
N TYR A 32 -22.50 -8.80 -3.52
CA TYR A 32 -21.46 -9.53 -2.81
C TYR A 32 -22.10 -10.55 -1.89
N THR A 33 -21.55 -11.76 -1.86
CA THR A 33 -22.04 -12.79 -0.94
C THR A 33 -21.76 -12.35 0.50
N ARG A 34 -22.67 -12.68 1.44
CA ARG A 34 -22.50 -12.34 2.88
C ARG A 34 -21.15 -12.79 3.45
N LYS A 35 -20.59 -13.87 2.91
CA LYS A 35 -19.28 -14.41 3.30
C LYS A 35 -18.09 -13.59 2.76
N GLN A 36 -18.18 -13.02 1.55
CA GLN A 36 -17.16 -12.10 1.00
C GLN A 36 -17.12 -10.79 1.80
N ILE A 37 -18.28 -10.26 2.17
CA ILE A 37 -18.37 -9.05 3.00
C ILE A 37 -17.75 -9.31 4.38
N ALA A 38 -18.11 -10.44 5.01
CA ALA A 38 -17.56 -10.80 6.33
C ALA A 38 -16.04 -10.98 6.32
N SER A 39 -15.46 -11.51 5.24
CA SER A 39 -14.00 -11.70 5.12
C SER A 39 -13.27 -10.38 4.92
N VAL A 40 -13.81 -9.46 4.11
CA VAL A 40 -13.24 -8.11 3.96
C VAL A 40 -13.28 -7.34 5.27
N ILE A 41 -14.37 -7.43 6.03
CA ILE A 41 -14.48 -6.83 7.37
C ILE A 41 -13.44 -7.43 8.31
N ALA A 42 -13.29 -8.77 8.33
CA ALA A 42 -12.30 -9.43 9.17
C ALA A 42 -10.86 -8.99 8.82
N VAL A 43 -10.49 -8.95 7.54
CA VAL A 43 -9.16 -8.46 7.13
C VAL A 43 -8.96 -7.00 7.56
N THR A 44 -9.99 -6.16 7.40
CA THR A 44 -9.96 -4.74 7.80
C THR A 44 -9.74 -4.57 9.30
N CYS A 45 -10.54 -5.24 10.13
CA CYS A 45 -10.38 -5.24 11.59
C CYS A 45 -8.99 -5.73 12.02
N GLY A 46 -8.46 -6.76 11.36
CA GLY A 46 -7.14 -7.31 11.66
C GLY A 46 -6.01 -6.32 11.41
N ILE A 47 -6.03 -5.64 10.25
CA ILE A 47 -5.07 -4.57 9.91
C ILE A 47 -5.16 -3.44 10.93
N ILE A 48 -6.38 -3.04 11.32
CA ILE A 48 -6.60 -1.99 12.32
C ILE A 48 -5.97 -2.38 13.66
N ILE A 49 -6.31 -3.54 14.20
CA ILE A 49 -5.76 -4.02 15.49
C ILE A 49 -4.24 -4.09 15.45
N PHE A 50 -3.66 -4.66 14.38
CA PHE A 50 -2.22 -4.76 14.22
C PHE A 50 -1.55 -3.37 14.16
N THR A 51 -2.14 -2.44 13.41
CA THR A 51 -1.61 -1.07 13.26
C THR A 51 -1.67 -0.31 14.58
N LEU A 52 -2.77 -0.44 15.33
CA LEU A 52 -2.93 0.16 16.65
C LEU A 52 -1.94 -0.39 17.67
N ALA A 53 -1.68 -1.70 17.63
CA ALA A 53 -0.68 -2.32 18.48
C ALA A 53 0.74 -1.82 18.15
N SER A 54 0.99 -1.47 16.89
CA SER A 54 2.28 -0.95 16.41
C SER A 54 2.50 0.53 16.73
N TYR A 55 1.50 1.24 17.26
CA TYR A 55 1.57 2.67 17.52
C TYR A 55 2.40 2.98 18.77
N ASN A 56 3.57 3.60 18.58
CA ASN A 56 4.43 4.09 19.65
C ASN A 56 4.42 5.64 19.68
N PRO A 57 3.72 6.29 20.63
CA PRO A 57 3.61 7.75 20.68
C PRO A 57 4.94 8.47 20.96
N SER A 58 5.94 7.76 21.49
CA SER A 58 7.26 8.32 21.83
C SER A 58 8.22 8.46 20.64
N ALA A 59 7.88 7.92 19.46
CA ALA A 59 8.72 7.96 18.27
C ALA A 59 8.61 9.28 17.47
N TYR A 60 7.72 10.19 17.86
CA TYR A 60 7.53 11.48 17.20
C TYR A 60 8.30 12.59 17.92
N PRO A 61 9.16 13.36 17.23
CA PRO A 61 9.80 14.53 17.81
C PRO A 61 8.72 15.55 18.19
N LYS A 62 8.69 15.96 19.46
CA LYS A 62 7.82 17.05 19.94
C LYS A 62 8.22 18.33 19.20
N THR A 63 7.52 18.63 18.11
CA THR A 63 7.77 19.82 17.30
C THR A 63 7.41 21.04 18.13
N SER A 64 8.36 21.97 18.29
CA SER A 64 8.22 23.22 19.04
C SER A 64 7.03 24.07 18.56
N ASP A 65 6.39 24.79 19.48
CA ASP A 65 5.07 25.42 19.35
C ASP A 65 4.90 26.48 18.23
N SER A 66 5.96 26.85 17.49
CA SER A 66 5.91 27.86 16.42
C SER A 66 5.38 27.34 15.07
N VAL A 67 5.27 26.01 14.86
CA VAL A 67 4.83 25.42 13.58
C VAL A 67 3.29 25.24 13.50
N ARG A 68 2.57 25.38 14.62
CA ARG A 68 1.14 25.00 14.70
C ARG A 68 0.20 25.76 13.75
N PHE A 69 0.50 27.01 13.41
CA PHE A 69 -0.36 27.82 12.53
C PHE A 69 -0.21 27.47 11.04
N PHE A 70 0.97 27.04 10.61
CA PHE A 70 1.18 26.53 9.25
C PHE A 70 0.91 25.02 9.12
N SER A 71 0.71 24.30 10.23
CA SER A 71 0.59 22.83 10.27
C SER A 71 -0.82 22.30 9.95
N ILE A 72 -1.86 23.11 10.13
CA ILE A 72 -3.25 22.71 9.88
C ILE A 72 -3.49 22.51 8.37
N GLN A 73 -2.94 23.38 7.52
CA GLN A 73 -3.09 23.33 6.06
C GLN A 73 -2.45 22.08 5.40
N PRO A 74 -1.16 21.74 5.63
CA PRO A 74 -0.54 20.55 5.06
C PRO A 74 -1.14 19.26 5.60
N PHE A 75 -1.71 19.29 6.81
CA PHE A 75 -2.45 18.16 7.38
C PHE A 75 -3.70 17.84 6.55
N PHE A 76 -4.55 18.84 6.29
CA PHE A 76 -5.74 18.65 5.44
C PHE A 76 -5.37 18.30 4.00
N THR A 77 -4.31 18.91 3.44
CA THR A 77 -3.81 18.56 2.11
C THR A 77 -3.34 17.11 2.05
N GLY A 78 -2.60 16.63 3.05
CA GLY A 78 -2.16 15.23 3.14
C GLY A 78 -3.33 14.26 3.20
N ILE A 79 -4.34 14.55 4.04
CA ILE A 79 -5.57 13.74 4.13
C ILE A 79 -6.31 13.71 2.78
N PHE A 80 -6.47 14.87 2.15
CA PHE A 80 -7.15 14.97 0.86
C PHE A 80 -6.41 14.18 -0.23
N LEU A 81 -5.09 14.35 -0.35
CA LEU A 81 -4.27 13.63 -1.32
C LEU A 81 -4.29 12.12 -1.11
N LEU A 82 -4.18 11.66 0.15
CA LEU A 82 -4.27 10.24 0.47
C LEU A 82 -5.65 9.66 0.14
N THR A 83 -6.72 10.38 0.48
CA THR A 83 -8.09 9.94 0.18
C THR A 83 -8.33 9.87 -1.33
N ALA A 84 -7.92 10.91 -2.07
CA ALA A 84 -8.03 10.94 -3.53
C ALA A 84 -7.21 9.82 -4.20
N ALA A 85 -5.99 9.58 -3.73
CA ALA A 85 -5.12 8.52 -4.26
C ALA A 85 -5.73 7.12 -4.06
N LEU A 86 -6.37 6.87 -2.91
CA LEU A 86 -7.01 5.59 -2.61
C LEU A 86 -8.26 5.38 -3.47
N LEU A 87 -9.08 6.42 -3.65
CA LEU A 87 -10.24 6.41 -4.55
C LEU A 87 -9.83 6.13 -5.99
N LEU A 88 -8.80 6.83 -6.48
CA LEU A 88 -8.27 6.64 -7.84
C LEU A 88 -7.69 5.24 -8.02
N SER A 89 -7.00 4.69 -7.00
CA SER A 89 -6.46 3.32 -7.05
C SER A 89 -7.56 2.26 -7.16
N ALA A 90 -8.66 2.42 -6.42
CA ALA A 90 -9.82 1.53 -6.51
C ALA A 90 -10.52 1.65 -7.86
N TYR A 91 -10.69 2.89 -8.35
CA TYR A 91 -11.26 3.16 -9.67
C TYR A 91 -10.45 2.49 -10.79
N LEU A 92 -9.12 2.63 -10.77
CA LEU A 92 -8.23 1.99 -11.75
C LEU A 92 -8.39 0.46 -11.74
N GLY A 93 -8.50 -0.17 -10.58
CA GLY A 93 -8.71 -1.62 -10.48
C GLY A 93 -10.02 -2.09 -11.12
N VAL A 94 -11.10 -1.31 -10.97
CA VAL A 94 -12.40 -1.60 -11.61
C VAL A 94 -12.32 -1.38 -13.12
N CYS A 95 -11.75 -0.26 -13.57
CA CYS A 95 -11.57 0.01 -15.00
C CYS A 95 -10.73 -1.07 -15.68
N GLN A 96 -9.68 -1.57 -15.03
CA GLN A 96 -8.88 -2.67 -15.56
C GLN A 96 -9.71 -3.94 -15.73
N GLU A 97 -10.54 -4.29 -14.75
CA GLU A 97 -11.42 -5.46 -14.86
C GLU A 97 -12.44 -5.32 -16.00
N ASP A 98 -13.08 -4.16 -16.14
CA ASP A 98 -14.08 -3.91 -17.18
C ASP A 98 -13.44 -3.86 -18.58
N MET A 99 -12.23 -3.28 -18.70
CA MET A 99 -11.46 -3.32 -19.95
C MET A 99 -11.10 -4.76 -20.34
N TYR A 100 -10.63 -5.60 -19.40
CA TYR A 100 -10.32 -7.00 -19.69
C TYR A 100 -11.55 -7.83 -20.04
N GLY A 101 -12.72 -7.46 -19.49
CA GLY A 101 -14.00 -8.09 -19.84
C GLY A 101 -14.47 -7.75 -21.25
N THR A 102 -14.26 -6.50 -21.70
CA THR A 102 -14.79 -5.99 -22.98
C THR A 102 -13.83 -6.20 -24.15
N TYR A 103 -12.53 -5.96 -23.95
CA TYR A 103 -11.51 -5.93 -25.03
C TYR A 103 -10.59 -7.16 -25.04
N GLY A 104 -10.78 -8.10 -24.11
CA GLY A 104 -9.97 -9.31 -24.01
C GLY A 104 -8.76 -9.18 -23.08
N LYS A 105 -8.17 -10.33 -22.74
CA LYS A 105 -7.19 -10.47 -21.65
C LYS A 105 -5.76 -10.19 -22.11
N HIS A 106 -5.47 -8.94 -22.48
CA HIS A 106 -4.16 -8.50 -22.94
C HIS A 106 -3.35 -7.78 -21.85
N ALA A 107 -3.07 -8.48 -20.74
CA ALA A 107 -2.43 -7.89 -19.55
C ALA A 107 -1.07 -7.22 -19.82
N LYS A 108 -0.27 -7.77 -20.76
CA LYS A 108 1.03 -7.20 -21.14
C LYS A 108 0.89 -5.87 -21.87
N GLU A 109 -0.11 -5.74 -22.74
CA GLU A 109 -0.38 -4.51 -23.50
C GLU A 109 -0.89 -3.41 -22.57
N SER A 110 -1.82 -3.74 -21.66
CA SER A 110 -2.27 -2.80 -20.63
C SER A 110 -1.14 -2.35 -19.73
N MET A 111 -0.22 -3.25 -19.35
CA MET A 111 0.97 -2.89 -18.58
C MET A 111 1.87 -1.94 -19.37
N PHE A 112 2.14 -2.22 -20.65
CA PHE A 112 2.94 -1.34 -21.51
C PHE A 112 2.33 0.07 -21.60
N MET A 113 1.03 0.18 -21.87
CA MET A 113 0.35 1.46 -22.03
C MET A 113 0.39 2.31 -20.75
N VAL A 114 0.18 1.70 -19.58
CA VAL A 114 0.24 2.42 -18.29
C VAL A 114 1.65 2.95 -18.02
N HIS A 115 2.69 2.14 -18.29
CA HIS A 115 4.08 2.58 -18.07
C HIS A 115 4.48 3.66 -19.07
N PHE A 116 4.12 3.50 -20.35
CA PHE A 116 4.38 4.48 -21.39
C PHE A 116 3.74 5.83 -21.07
N LEU A 117 2.48 5.83 -20.62
CA LEU A 117 1.76 7.04 -20.22
C LEU A 117 2.33 7.70 -18.95
N SER A 118 2.98 6.92 -18.09
CA SER A 118 3.59 7.43 -16.85
C SER A 118 4.91 8.17 -17.11
N ILE A 119 5.66 7.86 -18.18
CA ILE A 119 6.95 8.50 -18.49
C ILE A 119 6.83 10.03 -18.65
N PRO A 120 5.87 10.57 -19.44
CA PRO A 120 5.64 12.01 -19.51
C PRO A 120 5.34 12.66 -18.15
N ALA A 121 4.61 11.97 -17.28
CA ALA A 121 4.33 12.48 -15.94
C ALA A 121 5.60 12.53 -15.08
N TYR A 122 6.46 11.52 -15.16
CA TYR A 122 7.76 11.52 -14.45
C TYR A 122 8.70 12.62 -14.92
N ALA A 123 8.59 13.09 -16.17
CA ALA A 123 9.39 14.21 -16.66
C ALA A 123 9.15 15.50 -15.87
N LEU A 124 7.93 15.69 -15.30
CA LEU A 124 7.62 16.84 -14.45
C LEU A 124 8.35 16.81 -13.10
N LEU A 125 8.81 15.63 -12.65
CA LEU A 125 9.57 15.44 -11.41
C LEU A 125 11.09 15.39 -11.65
N GLY A 126 11.57 15.84 -12.81
CA GLY A 126 12.97 15.71 -13.21
C GLY A 126 13.98 16.22 -12.17
N ASN A 127 13.70 17.35 -11.53
CA ASN A 127 14.59 17.96 -10.53
C ASN A 127 14.75 17.06 -9.29
N GLU A 128 13.67 16.44 -8.80
CA GLU A 128 13.77 15.51 -7.67
C GLU A 128 14.50 14.23 -8.04
N ILE A 129 14.33 13.77 -9.28
CA ILE A 129 15.05 12.59 -9.80
C ILE A 129 16.55 12.87 -9.89
N THR A 130 16.96 14.06 -10.33
CA THR A 130 18.39 14.43 -10.38
C THR A 130 18.99 14.49 -8.98
N ASP A 131 18.27 15.05 -8.02
CA ASP A 131 18.74 15.11 -6.62
C ASP A 131 18.87 13.71 -6.02
N ALA A 132 17.88 12.83 -6.25
CA ALA A 132 17.93 11.44 -5.82
C ALA A 132 19.06 10.66 -6.50
N PHE A 133 19.35 10.92 -7.77
CA PHE A 133 20.44 10.30 -8.51
C PHE A 133 21.81 10.69 -7.92
N HIS A 134 22.02 11.97 -7.63
CA HIS A 134 23.23 12.45 -6.97
C HIS A 134 23.39 11.84 -5.57
N ALA A 135 22.32 11.81 -4.77
CA ALA A 135 22.33 11.18 -3.45
C ALA A 135 22.69 9.69 -3.51
N THR A 136 22.20 8.97 -4.52
CA THR A 136 22.50 7.54 -4.74
C THR A 136 23.97 7.32 -5.09
N ASN A 137 24.57 8.22 -5.89
CA ASN A 137 25.95 8.09 -6.35
C ASN A 137 26.99 8.33 -5.25
N ILE A 138 26.64 9.09 -4.21
CA ILE A 138 27.52 9.40 -3.07
C ILE A 138 27.52 8.24 -2.04
N THR A 139 26.65 7.23 -2.18
CA THR A 139 26.57 6.14 -1.22
C THR A 139 27.80 5.23 -1.25
N PRO A 140 28.21 4.67 -0.08
CA PRO A 140 29.40 3.83 -0.02
C PRO A 140 29.26 2.55 -0.86
N PRO A 141 30.38 2.01 -1.36
CA PRO A 141 30.40 0.80 -2.18
C PRO A 141 29.80 -0.39 -1.43
N LEU A 142 29.20 -1.30 -2.18
CA LEU A 142 28.62 -2.51 -1.62
C LEU A 142 29.72 -3.54 -1.34
N SER A 143 29.95 -3.84 -0.05
CA SER A 143 30.82 -4.93 0.35
C SER A 143 30.03 -6.24 0.43
N ILE A 144 30.22 -7.12 -0.56
CA ILE A 144 29.65 -8.48 -0.54
C ILE A 144 30.79 -9.45 -0.24
N PHE A 145 30.65 -10.27 0.79
CA PHE A 145 31.59 -11.37 1.09
C PHE A 145 33.08 -10.93 1.20
N GLY A 146 33.34 -9.70 1.67
CA GLY A 146 34.69 -9.18 1.87
C GLY A 146 35.37 -8.59 0.63
N TYR A 147 34.66 -8.50 -0.51
CA TYR A 147 35.11 -7.77 -1.69
C TYR A 147 34.30 -6.48 -1.85
N ASP A 148 34.99 -5.35 -1.96
CA ASP A 148 34.36 -4.05 -2.24
C ASP A 148 34.02 -3.99 -3.74
N LEU A 149 32.75 -4.20 -4.08
CA LEU A 149 32.28 -3.93 -5.43
C LEU A 149 32.27 -2.42 -5.65
N LEU A 150 32.77 -1.97 -6.81
CA LEU A 150 32.72 -0.58 -7.27
C LEU A 150 31.30 -0.02 -7.42
N LEU A 151 30.27 -0.84 -7.22
CA LEU A 151 28.88 -0.45 -7.32
C LEU A 151 28.39 0.16 -5.99
N PRO A 152 27.91 1.42 -5.97
CA PRO A 152 27.32 2.02 -4.78
C PRO A 152 26.15 1.16 -4.27
N ARG A 153 26.08 0.93 -2.96
CA ARG A 153 25.08 0.06 -2.34
C ARG A 153 23.64 0.43 -2.70
N ALA A 154 23.36 1.72 -2.87
CA ALA A 154 22.01 2.20 -3.15
C ALA A 154 21.53 1.77 -4.54
N TRP A 155 22.42 1.70 -5.55
CA TRP A 155 22.09 1.18 -6.87
C TRP A 155 21.69 -0.29 -6.82
N ALA A 156 22.36 -1.10 -6.00
CA ALA A 156 22.01 -2.50 -5.81
C ALA A 156 20.62 -2.67 -5.16
N TYR A 157 20.29 -1.85 -4.15
CA TYR A 157 18.96 -1.86 -3.53
C TYR A 157 17.86 -1.40 -4.49
N ILE A 158 18.10 -0.33 -5.25
CA ILE A 158 17.14 0.16 -6.26
C ILE A 158 16.88 -0.92 -7.29
N LEU A 159 17.93 -1.57 -7.82
CA LEU A 159 17.80 -2.65 -8.78
C LEU A 159 16.99 -3.81 -8.20
N GLY A 160 17.29 -4.23 -6.96
CA GLY A 160 16.53 -5.25 -6.25
C GLY A 160 15.05 -4.89 -6.14
N ILE A 161 14.73 -3.68 -5.67
CA ILE A 161 13.35 -3.20 -5.54
C ILE A 161 12.65 -3.16 -6.91
N CYS A 162 13.31 -2.69 -7.98
CA CYS A 162 12.77 -2.67 -9.33
C CYS A 162 12.41 -4.07 -9.84
N VAL A 163 13.29 -5.06 -9.64
CA VAL A 163 13.04 -6.45 -10.07
C VAL A 163 11.86 -7.05 -9.30
N LEU A 164 11.84 -6.92 -7.97
CA LEU A 164 10.72 -7.41 -7.15
C LEU A 164 9.40 -6.71 -7.52
N GLN A 165 9.45 -5.40 -7.79
CA GLN A 165 8.29 -4.62 -8.16
C GLN A 165 7.75 -5.02 -9.52
N TYR A 166 8.64 -5.23 -10.52
CA TYR A 166 8.25 -5.73 -11.83
C TYR A 166 7.55 -7.09 -11.74
N ILE A 167 8.15 -8.05 -11.02
CA ILE A 167 7.57 -9.39 -10.81
C ILE A 167 6.19 -9.27 -10.15
N CYS A 168 6.05 -8.40 -9.14
CA CYS A 168 4.76 -8.21 -8.50
C CYS A 168 3.72 -7.58 -9.42
N ILE A 169 4.03 -6.48 -10.12
CA ILE A 169 3.09 -5.79 -11.02
C ILE A 169 2.63 -6.75 -12.11
N ASN A 170 3.56 -7.50 -12.72
CA ASN A 170 3.22 -8.48 -13.74
C ASN A 170 2.25 -9.55 -13.22
N ASN A 171 2.48 -10.07 -12.00
CA ASN A 171 1.58 -11.03 -11.38
C ASN A 171 0.20 -10.42 -11.03
N VAL A 172 0.16 -9.18 -10.55
CA VAL A 172 -1.09 -8.45 -10.26
C VAL A 172 -1.91 -8.26 -11.54
N TYR A 173 -1.30 -7.74 -12.60
CA TYR A 173 -1.99 -7.54 -13.89
C TYR A 173 -2.52 -8.86 -14.46
N ARG A 174 -1.74 -9.94 -14.34
CA ARG A 174 -2.18 -11.29 -14.73
C ARG A 174 -3.35 -11.77 -13.86
N LEU A 175 -3.32 -11.51 -12.55
CA LEU A 175 -4.40 -11.88 -11.64
C LEU A 175 -5.69 -11.09 -11.93
N THR A 176 -5.58 -9.79 -12.26
CA THR A 176 -6.71 -8.95 -12.66
C THR A 176 -7.35 -9.42 -13.96
N ALA A 177 -6.58 -9.97 -14.89
CA ALA A 177 -7.14 -10.56 -16.11
C ALA A 177 -7.89 -11.89 -15.86
N LEU A 178 -7.63 -12.56 -14.73
CA LEU A 178 -8.18 -13.89 -14.41
C LEU A 178 -9.27 -13.86 -13.35
N THR A 179 -9.32 -12.82 -12.52
CA THR A 179 -10.18 -12.74 -11.34
C THR A 179 -10.81 -11.36 -11.21
N THR A 180 -11.72 -11.20 -10.26
CA THR A 180 -12.35 -9.89 -10.00
C THR A 180 -11.38 -8.95 -9.28
N SER A 181 -11.61 -7.64 -9.43
CA SER A 181 -10.87 -6.57 -8.75
C SER A 181 -10.91 -6.70 -7.22
N LEU A 182 -11.98 -7.29 -6.66
CA LEU A 182 -12.07 -7.62 -5.23
C LEU A 182 -10.99 -8.64 -4.81
N ASN A 183 -10.85 -9.73 -5.56
CA ASN A 183 -9.85 -10.76 -5.28
C ASN A 183 -8.44 -10.19 -5.40
N VAL A 184 -8.18 -9.38 -6.43
CA VAL A 184 -6.90 -8.70 -6.64
C VAL A 184 -6.57 -7.77 -5.46
N THR A 185 -7.54 -6.97 -5.04
CA THR A 185 -7.37 -6.05 -3.90
C THR A 185 -7.03 -6.82 -2.63
N MET A 186 -7.70 -7.94 -2.38
CA MET A 186 -7.47 -8.79 -1.23
C MET A 186 -6.09 -9.50 -1.24
N VAL A 187 -5.60 -9.92 -2.40
CA VAL A 187 -4.24 -10.48 -2.53
C VAL A 187 -3.17 -9.40 -2.31
N ILE A 188 -3.39 -8.18 -2.84
CA ILE A 188 -2.45 -7.06 -2.64
C ILE A 188 -2.39 -6.64 -1.18
N THR A 189 -3.53 -6.61 -0.46
CA THR A 189 -3.56 -6.26 0.96
C THR A 189 -2.83 -7.31 1.79
N LEU A 190 -3.01 -8.60 1.48
CA LEU A 190 -2.28 -9.68 2.14
C LEU A 190 -0.76 -9.57 1.92
N ARG A 191 -0.30 -9.28 0.69
CA ARG A 191 1.13 -9.06 0.40
C ARG A 191 1.70 -7.92 1.24
N LYS A 192 1.03 -6.77 1.27
CA LYS A 192 1.47 -5.60 2.04
C LYS A 192 1.52 -5.93 3.54
N PHE A 193 0.52 -6.64 4.05
CA PHE A 193 0.48 -7.09 5.44
C PHE A 193 1.63 -8.05 5.76
N LEU A 194 1.91 -9.04 4.91
CA LEU A 194 3.01 -9.98 5.12
C LEU A 194 4.37 -9.24 5.15
N SER A 195 4.58 -8.29 4.25
CA SER A 195 5.78 -7.45 4.25
C SER A 195 5.94 -6.66 5.55
N LEU A 196 4.83 -6.10 6.06
CA LEU A 196 4.80 -5.37 7.33
C LEU A 196 5.09 -6.32 8.51
N PHE A 197 4.47 -7.49 8.52
CA PHE A 197 4.68 -8.51 9.54
C PHE A 197 6.14 -8.99 9.59
N VAL A 198 6.73 -9.33 8.43
CA VAL A 198 8.15 -9.70 8.33
C VAL A 198 9.05 -8.58 8.82
N SER A 199 8.78 -7.33 8.41
CA SER A 199 9.50 -6.17 8.91
C SER A 199 9.43 -6.09 10.44
N PHE A 200 8.24 -6.24 11.03
CA PHE A 200 8.07 -6.21 12.48
C PHE A 200 8.88 -7.29 13.21
N VAL A 201 8.88 -8.53 12.68
CA VAL A 201 9.64 -9.66 13.23
C VAL A 201 11.15 -9.43 13.13
N VAL A 202 11.64 -8.94 11.98
CA VAL A 202 13.07 -8.71 11.74
C VAL A 202 13.63 -7.60 12.64
N PHE A 203 12.86 -6.54 12.89
CA PHE A 203 13.29 -5.42 13.74
C PHE A 203 13.18 -5.70 15.25
N ASN A 204 12.86 -6.93 15.68
CA ASN A 204 12.76 -7.34 17.09
C ASN A 204 11.89 -6.40 17.94
N ASN A 205 10.82 -5.84 17.36
CA ASN A 205 9.87 -5.06 18.14
C ASN A 205 9.12 -5.98 19.12
N SER A 206 8.83 -5.47 20.32
CA SER A 206 8.12 -6.20 21.36
C SER A 206 6.77 -6.70 20.85
N PHE A 207 6.68 -8.01 20.61
CA PHE A 207 5.48 -8.65 20.08
C PHE A 207 4.43 -8.82 21.19
N ASN A 208 3.47 -7.92 21.22
CA ASN A 208 2.31 -8.02 22.13
C ASN A 208 1.23 -8.96 21.57
N ILE A 209 0.38 -9.49 22.44
CA ILE A 209 -0.78 -10.34 22.12
C ILE A 209 -1.69 -9.68 21.07
N LEU A 210 -1.82 -8.36 21.09
CA LEU A 210 -2.62 -7.62 20.09
C LEU A 210 -2.09 -7.77 18.65
N HIS A 211 -0.77 -7.86 18.44
CA HIS A 211 -0.21 -8.12 17.11
C HIS A 211 -0.56 -9.52 16.63
N PHE A 212 -0.53 -10.51 17.52
CA PHE A 212 -0.93 -11.87 17.21
C PHE A 212 -2.41 -11.97 16.83
N VAL A 213 -3.27 -11.31 17.60
CA VAL A 213 -4.72 -11.26 17.33
C VAL A 213 -4.97 -10.59 15.99
N GLY A 214 -4.35 -9.44 15.72
CA GLY A 214 -4.47 -8.75 14.43
C GLY A 214 -4.02 -9.61 13.26
N ALA A 215 -2.86 -10.27 13.37
CA ALA A 215 -2.34 -11.16 12.34
C ALA A 215 -3.25 -12.37 12.09
N THR A 216 -3.77 -12.97 13.16
CA THR A 216 -4.73 -14.09 13.06
C THR A 216 -6.00 -13.66 12.34
N PHE A 217 -6.52 -12.46 12.63
CA PHE A 217 -7.74 -11.96 12.00
C PHE A 217 -7.53 -11.68 10.50
N VAL A 218 -6.36 -11.13 10.10
CA VAL A 218 -6.01 -10.95 8.68
C VAL A 218 -5.88 -12.30 7.96
N PHE A 219 -5.21 -13.26 8.58
CA PHE A 219 -5.02 -14.59 7.97
C PHE A 219 -6.33 -15.36 7.86
N LEU A 220 -7.15 -15.38 8.91
CA LEU A 220 -8.43 -16.08 8.93
C LEU A 220 -9.44 -15.44 7.96
N GLY A 221 -9.51 -14.10 7.94
CA GLY A 221 -10.31 -13.37 6.96
C GLY A 221 -9.88 -13.70 5.52
N SER A 222 -8.57 -13.88 5.32
CA SER A 222 -8.04 -14.24 4.01
C SER A 222 -8.37 -15.67 3.58
N LEU A 223 -8.24 -16.63 4.48
CA LEU A 223 -8.64 -18.02 4.24
C LEU A 223 -10.15 -18.15 4.01
N MET A 224 -10.96 -17.42 4.77
CA MET A 224 -12.41 -17.43 4.58
C MET A 224 -12.79 -16.91 3.19
N PHE A 225 -12.10 -15.89 2.68
CA PHE A 225 -12.29 -15.39 1.33
C PHE A 225 -11.88 -16.42 0.27
N SER A 226 -10.70 -17.04 0.43
CA SER A 226 -10.18 -18.04 -0.51
C SER A 226 -11.06 -19.29 -0.61
N ASN A 227 -11.80 -19.64 0.44
CA ASN A 227 -12.73 -20.78 0.42
C ASN A 227 -14.05 -20.48 -0.31
N ILE A 228 -14.28 -19.24 -0.75
CA ILE A 228 -15.49 -18.81 -1.46
C ILE A 228 -15.27 -18.72 -2.96
N VAL A 229 -14.01 -18.51 -3.39
CA VAL A 229 -13.58 -18.44 -4.79
C VAL A 229 -13.31 -19.86 -5.29
#